data_AF-A0A376ZKD0-F1
#
_entry.id   AF-A0A376ZKD0-F1
#
_cell.length_a   1.000
_cell.length_b   1.000
_cell.length_c   1.000
_cell.angle_alpha   90.00
_cell.angle_beta   90.00
_cell.angle_gamma   90.00
#
_symmetry.space_group_name_H-M   'P 1'
#
loop_
_entity.id
_entity.type
_entity.pdbx_description
1 polymer ?
#
loop_
_entity_poly.entity_id
_entity_poly.type
_entity_poly.pdbx_seq_one_letter_code
_entity_poly.pdbx_strand_id
1 'polypeptide(L)'
;MHGQTHVNKIYDPAAGSGSLLLQAKKQFDDHIIEEGFFGQEINHTTYNLARMNMFLHNINYDKFDIKLGNTLTEPHFRDEKPFDAIVSNPPYSVKWIGSDDPTLINDERFAPAGVLAPKSKADFAFVLHALKLSFGQRSCCDCLLSGYFLPWRRRAENPSVSGR
;
A
#
# COMPACT_ATOMS: atom_id res chain seq x y z
N MET A 1 7.91 -18.42 -1.25
CA MET A 1 6.50 -17.97 -1.30
C MET A 1 5.72 -18.83 -0.31
N HIS A 2 5.22 -18.25 0.79
CA HIS A 2 4.46 -19.02 1.79
C HIS A 2 2.99 -19.08 1.37
N GLY A 3 2.56 -20.23 0.82
CA GLY A 3 1.28 -20.89 1.09
C GLY A 3 -0.07 -20.17 0.90
N GLN A 4 -0.14 -18.97 0.33
CA GLN A 4 -1.43 -18.31 0.11
C GLN A 4 -2.00 -18.67 -1.27
N THR A 5 -3.17 -19.32 -1.28
CA THR A 5 -3.84 -19.80 -2.48
C THR A 5 -4.85 -18.79 -3.05
N HIS A 6 -5.24 -17.75 -2.31
CA HIS A 6 -6.24 -16.73 -2.68
C HIS A 6 -5.84 -15.35 -2.16
N VAL A 7 -5.99 -14.30 -2.97
CA VAL A 7 -5.72 -12.88 -2.61
C VAL A 7 -6.93 -12.07 -3.09
N ASN A 8 -7.84 -11.68 -2.20
CA ASN A 8 -9.11 -11.11 -2.63
C ASN A 8 -8.96 -9.64 -3.04
N LYS A 9 -8.33 -8.82 -2.19
CA LYS A 9 -8.15 -7.37 -2.42
C LYS A 9 -6.68 -6.96 -2.37
N ILE A 10 -6.24 -6.25 -3.41
CA ILE A 10 -4.92 -5.61 -3.46
C ILE A 10 -5.07 -4.10 -3.39
N TYR A 11 -4.30 -3.43 -2.53
CA TYR A 11 -4.35 -1.97 -2.39
C TYR A 11 -3.02 -1.28 -2.62
N ASP A 12 -3.04 -0.11 -3.27
CA ASP A 12 -1.91 0.82 -3.36
C ASP A 12 -2.28 2.24 -2.92
N PRO A 13 -1.77 2.73 -1.76
CA PRO A 13 -2.01 4.08 -1.27
C PRO A 13 -1.34 5.20 -2.07
N ALA A 14 -0.45 4.88 -3.00
CA ALA A 14 0.23 5.84 -3.88
C ALA A 14 0.39 5.19 -5.26
N ALA A 15 -0.75 4.91 -5.89
CA ALA A 15 -0.85 4.03 -7.06
C ALA A 15 -0.02 4.49 -8.26
N GLY A 16 0.27 5.79 -8.38
CA GLY A 16 1.00 6.32 -9.52
C GLY A 16 0.33 5.91 -10.81
N SER A 17 1.11 5.41 -11.78
CA SER A 17 0.59 4.90 -13.05
C SER A 17 -0.18 3.58 -12.95
N GLY A 18 -0.37 3.01 -11.76
CA GLY A 18 -0.99 1.69 -11.56
C GLY A 18 -0.08 0.52 -11.98
N SER A 19 1.16 0.78 -12.38
CA SER A 19 2.08 -0.25 -12.88
C SER A 19 2.46 -1.28 -11.82
N LEU A 20 2.51 -0.90 -10.54
CA LEU A 20 2.83 -1.82 -9.45
C LEU A 20 1.69 -2.81 -9.18
N LEU A 21 0.45 -2.33 -9.19
CA LEU A 21 -0.75 -3.17 -9.11
C LEU A 21 -0.81 -4.16 -10.28
N LEU A 22 -0.44 -3.72 -11.49
CA LEU A 22 -0.34 -4.60 -12.67
C LEU A 22 0.79 -5.63 -12.57
N GLN A 23 1.90 -5.30 -11.90
CA GLN A 23 2.95 -6.27 -11.62
C GLN A 23 2.50 -7.28 -10.57
N ALA A 24 1.76 -6.84 -9.54
CA ALA A 24 1.14 -7.74 -8.57
C ALA A 24 0.20 -8.72 -9.27
N LYS A 25 -0.64 -8.26 -10.22
CA LYS A 25 -1.44 -9.13 -11.09
C LYS A 25 -0.62 -10.20 -11.82
N LYS A 26 0.61 -9.90 -12.24
CA LYS A 26 1.46 -10.90 -12.91
C LYS A 26 2.08 -11.91 -11.93
N GLN A 27 2.20 -11.54 -10.66
CA GLN A 27 2.76 -12.41 -9.62
C GLN A 27 1.70 -13.34 -9.01
N PHE A 28 0.44 -12.90 -8.99
CA PHE A 28 -0.71 -13.68 -8.53
C PHE A 28 -1.53 -14.11 -9.75
N ASP A 29 -1.64 -15.41 -10.03
CA ASP A 29 -2.45 -15.89 -11.17
C ASP A 29 -3.85 -15.27 -11.20
N ASP A 30 -4.41 -15.01 -12.39
CA ASP A 30 -5.71 -14.33 -12.59
C ASP A 30 -6.88 -14.98 -11.83
N HIS A 31 -6.76 -16.26 -11.44
CA HIS A 31 -7.76 -17.02 -10.69
C HIS A 31 -7.72 -16.77 -9.17
N ILE A 32 -6.78 -15.95 -8.70
CA ILE A 32 -6.50 -15.71 -7.28
C ILE A 32 -7.10 -14.37 -6.82
N ILE A 33 -7.35 -13.42 -7.74
CA ILE A 33 -7.82 -12.06 -7.42
C ILE A 33 -9.35 -11.94 -7.55
N GLU A 34 -10.04 -12.13 -6.44
CA GLU A 34 -11.51 -12.24 -6.42
C GLU A 34 -12.23 -10.89 -6.41
N GLU A 35 -11.78 -9.88 -5.66
CA GLU A 35 -12.51 -8.61 -5.49
C GLU A 35 -11.91 -7.44 -6.28
N GLY A 36 -10.59 -7.40 -6.48
CA GLY A 36 -9.96 -6.49 -7.44
C GLY A 36 -8.83 -5.60 -6.89
N PHE A 37 -8.48 -4.58 -7.68
CA PHE A 37 -7.37 -3.66 -7.44
C PHE A 37 -7.87 -2.31 -6.95
N PHE A 38 -7.38 -1.89 -5.80
CA PHE A 38 -7.75 -0.63 -5.16
C PHE A 38 -6.54 0.29 -5.14
N GLY A 39 -6.74 1.57 -5.44
CA GLY A 39 -5.61 2.49 -5.49
C GLY A 39 -6.01 3.93 -5.26
N GLN A 40 -5.10 4.71 -4.67
CA GLN A 40 -5.31 6.14 -4.49
C GLN A 40 -4.12 6.92 -5.04
N GLU A 41 -4.42 7.98 -5.78
CA GLU A 41 -3.40 8.83 -6.41
C GLU A 41 -3.77 10.31 -6.21
N ILE A 42 -2.78 11.14 -5.92
CA ILE A 42 -2.96 12.58 -5.66
C ILE A 42 -2.99 13.39 -6.96
N ASN A 43 -2.20 12.99 -7.95
CA ASN A 43 -2.05 13.72 -9.20
C ASN A 43 -3.12 13.30 -10.22
N HIS A 44 -3.93 14.25 -10.67
CA HIS A 44 -5.01 14.03 -11.64
C HIS A 44 -4.55 13.39 -12.97
N THR A 45 -3.39 13.79 -13.49
CA THR A 45 -2.84 13.24 -14.73
C THR A 45 -2.45 11.77 -14.54
N THR A 46 -1.75 11.49 -13.45
CA THR A 46 -1.29 10.15 -13.10
C THR A 46 -2.45 9.22 -12.76
N TYR A 47 -3.48 9.74 -12.11
CA TYR A 47 -4.75 9.06 -11.85
C TYR A 47 -5.44 8.56 -13.13
N ASN A 48 -5.57 9.45 -14.13
CA ASN A 48 -6.17 9.05 -15.41
C ASN A 48 -5.32 8.02 -16.14
N LEU A 49 -3.99 8.18 -16.10
CA LEU A 49 -3.06 7.20 -16.63
C LEU A 49 -3.22 5.84 -15.95
N ALA A 50 -3.37 5.80 -14.62
CA ALA A 50 -3.60 4.56 -13.88
C ALA A 50 -4.85 3.82 -14.36
N ARG A 51 -5.97 4.53 -14.51
CA ARG A 51 -7.23 3.95 -14.99
C ARG A 51 -7.13 3.46 -16.43
N MET A 52 -6.49 4.23 -17.31
CA MET A 52 -6.21 3.81 -18.67
C MET A 52 -5.32 2.57 -18.70
N ASN A 53 -4.28 2.52 -17.86
CA ASN A 53 -3.40 1.36 -17.76
C ASN A 53 -4.16 0.10 -17.31
N MET A 54 -5.01 0.20 -16.27
CA MET A 54 -5.85 -0.93 -15.85
C MET A 54 -6.73 -1.45 -16.99
N PHE A 55 -7.37 -0.52 -17.71
CA PHE A 55 -8.23 -0.86 -18.84
C PHE A 55 -7.46 -1.53 -19.98
N LEU A 56 -6.30 -0.98 -20.38
CA LEU A 56 -5.46 -1.53 -21.45
C LEU A 56 -4.90 -2.92 -21.11
N HIS A 57 -4.77 -3.25 -19.83
CA HIS A 57 -4.34 -4.56 -19.35
C HIS A 57 -5.50 -5.53 -19.10
N ASN A 58 -6.66 -5.27 -19.71
CA ASN A 58 -7.84 -6.13 -19.70
C ASN A 58 -8.31 -6.45 -18.27
N ILE A 59 -8.30 -5.46 -17.39
CA ILE A 59 -8.94 -5.54 -16.08
C ILE A 59 -10.33 -4.96 -16.23
N ASN A 60 -11.34 -5.75 -15.88
CA ASN A 60 -12.73 -5.30 -15.97
C ASN A 60 -12.98 -4.13 -15.01
N TYR A 61 -13.88 -3.22 -15.41
CA TYR A 61 -14.20 -2.02 -14.62
C TYR A 61 -14.76 -2.30 -13.23
N ASP A 62 -15.35 -3.46 -13.01
CA ASP A 62 -15.82 -3.95 -11.70
C ASP A 62 -14.70 -4.51 -10.82
N LYS A 63 -13.50 -4.72 -11.38
CA LYS A 63 -12.32 -5.29 -10.71
C LYS A 63 -11.23 -4.26 -10.41
N PHE A 64 -11.48 -2.97 -10.63
CA PHE A 64 -10.58 -1.94 -10.14
C PHE A 64 -11.32 -0.68 -9.68
N ASP A 65 -10.83 -0.09 -8.60
CA ASP A 65 -11.26 1.23 -8.14
C ASP A 65 -10.03 2.08 -7.80
N ILE A 66 -9.78 3.08 -8.64
CA ILE A 66 -8.76 4.10 -8.38
C ILE A 66 -9.49 5.37 -7.98
N LYS A 67 -9.09 5.98 -6.86
CA LYS A 67 -9.60 7.26 -6.35
C LYS A 67 -8.56 8.37 -6.47
N LEU A 68 -9.04 9.57 -6.78
CA LEU A 68 -8.23 10.79 -6.80
C LEU A 68 -8.29 11.44 -5.43
N GLY A 69 -7.15 11.65 -4.79
CA GLY A 69 -7.06 12.33 -3.49
C GLY A 69 -5.77 12.01 -2.75
N ASN A 70 -5.49 12.75 -1.67
CA ASN A 70 -4.32 12.50 -0.84
C ASN A 70 -4.63 11.45 0.24
N THR A 71 -3.96 10.30 0.18
CA THR A 71 -4.18 9.17 1.08
C THR A 71 -3.92 9.47 2.56
N LEU A 72 -3.01 10.41 2.87
CA LEU A 72 -2.69 10.75 4.24
C LEU A 72 -3.78 11.63 4.88
N THR A 73 -4.34 12.58 4.13
CA THR A 73 -5.36 13.52 4.64
C THR A 73 -6.79 12.97 4.44
N GLU A 74 -7.08 12.43 3.26
CA GLU A 74 -8.40 11.97 2.84
C GLU A 74 -8.33 10.55 2.25
N PRO A 75 -8.11 9.53 3.10
CA PRO A 75 -8.10 8.14 2.64
C PRO A 75 -9.51 7.67 2.25
N HIS A 76 -9.68 7.28 0.99
CA HIS A 76 -10.99 6.85 0.46
C HIS A 76 -11.37 5.40 0.78
N PHE A 77 -10.40 4.56 1.15
CA PHE A 77 -10.59 3.12 1.32
C PHE A 77 -10.53 2.67 2.80
N ARG A 78 -10.93 3.54 3.74
CA ARG A 78 -10.93 3.21 5.17
C ARG A 78 -11.89 2.06 5.51
N ASP A 79 -13.02 1.99 4.81
CA ASP A 79 -14.11 1.05 5.08
C ASP A 79 -13.99 -0.26 4.28
N GLU A 80 -13.11 -0.31 3.27
CA GLU A 80 -12.88 -1.49 2.41
C GLU A 80 -12.02 -2.59 3.06
N LYS A 81 -11.64 -2.41 4.32
CA LYS A 81 -10.81 -3.34 5.09
C LYS A 81 -11.50 -4.70 5.29
N PRO A 82 -10.72 -5.80 5.40
CA PRO A 82 -9.26 -5.87 5.29
C PRO A 82 -8.76 -6.07 3.85
N PHE A 83 -7.55 -5.57 3.56
CA PHE A 83 -6.82 -5.88 2.33
C PHE A 83 -5.86 -7.05 2.57
N ASP A 84 -5.76 -7.97 1.61
CA ASP A 84 -4.88 -9.15 1.71
C ASP A 84 -3.44 -8.83 1.32
N ALA A 85 -3.27 -7.95 0.33
CA ALA A 85 -1.98 -7.45 -0.10
C ALA A 85 -2.01 -5.94 -0.24
N ILE A 86 -0.97 -5.28 0.27
CA ILE A 86 -0.73 -3.85 0.03
C ILE A 86 0.61 -3.72 -0.65
N VAL A 87 0.60 -3.20 -1.88
CA VAL A 87 1.80 -2.91 -2.67
C VAL A 87 1.87 -1.40 -2.81
N SER A 88 3.02 -0.79 -2.54
CA SER A 88 3.16 0.65 -2.72
C SER A 88 4.58 1.07 -3.00
N ASN A 89 4.72 2.12 -3.80
CA ASN A 89 5.97 2.84 -4.00
C ASN A 89 5.74 4.34 -3.76
N PRO A 90 5.56 4.75 -2.50
CA PRO A 90 5.32 6.14 -2.19
C PRO A 90 6.52 7.00 -2.64
N PRO A 91 6.28 8.23 -3.10
CA PRO A 91 7.35 9.14 -3.48
C PRO A 91 8.25 9.46 -2.29
N TYR A 92 9.56 9.28 -2.48
CA TYR A 92 10.55 9.48 -1.42
C TYR A 92 10.53 10.91 -0.86
N SER A 93 10.53 11.02 0.48
CA SER A 93 10.74 12.30 1.19
C SER A 93 9.74 13.40 0.81
N VAL A 94 8.49 13.04 0.50
CA VAL A 94 7.43 14.03 0.33
C VAL A 94 7.15 14.74 1.64
N LYS A 95 7.06 16.07 1.57
CA LYS A 95 6.62 16.90 2.69
C LYS A 95 5.13 16.67 2.91
N TRP A 96 4.76 16.34 4.13
CA TRP A 96 3.36 16.19 4.53
C TRP A 96 3.07 17.08 5.73
N ILE A 97 1.80 17.42 5.90
CA ILE A 97 1.31 18.31 6.97
C ILE A 97 1.69 17.77 8.35
N GLY A 98 1.56 16.45 8.55
CA GLY A 98 2.03 15.75 9.75
C GLY A 98 1.62 16.42 11.05
N SER A 99 2.60 16.86 11.84
CA SER A 99 2.39 17.47 13.15
C SER A 99 1.68 18.83 13.14
N ASP A 100 1.50 19.47 11.98
CA ASP A 100 0.80 20.77 11.86
C ASP A 100 -0.72 20.64 11.89
N ASP A 101 -1.25 19.43 11.69
CA ASP A 101 -2.67 19.16 11.84
C ASP A 101 -2.92 18.39 13.15
N PRO A 102 -3.46 19.06 14.19
CA PRO A 102 -3.72 18.43 15.48
C PRO A 102 -4.82 17.38 15.42
N THR A 103 -5.58 17.26 14.33
CA THR A 103 -6.57 16.19 14.17
C THR A 103 -5.92 14.83 13.85
N LEU A 104 -4.72 14.84 13.26
CA LEU A 104 -3.99 13.63 12.88
C LEU A 104 -3.44 12.86 14.08
N ILE A 105 -3.19 13.52 15.22
CA ILE A 105 -2.67 12.84 16.43
C ILE A 105 -3.71 11.90 17.06
N ASN A 106 -4.99 12.19 16.85
CA ASN A 106 -6.11 11.38 17.31
C ASN A 106 -6.57 10.35 16.27
N ASP A 107 -5.95 10.32 15.08
CA ASP A 107 -6.27 9.34 14.04
C ASP A 107 -5.82 7.95 14.50
N GLU A 108 -6.75 6.99 14.48
CA GLU A 108 -6.50 5.60 14.85
C GLU A 108 -5.38 4.93 14.05
N ARG A 109 -5.04 5.48 12.87
CA ARG A 109 -3.90 5.01 12.04
C ARG A 109 -2.55 5.29 12.70
N PHE A 110 -2.44 6.38 13.45
CA PHE A 110 -1.18 6.85 14.03
C PHE A 110 -1.13 6.66 15.55
N ALA A 111 -2.27 6.47 16.21
CA ALA A 111 -2.36 6.20 17.64
C ALA A 111 -1.45 5.04 18.14
N PRO A 112 -1.29 3.91 17.42
CA PRO A 112 -0.41 2.82 17.87
C PRO A 112 1.09 3.18 17.88
N ALA A 113 1.50 4.14 17.06
CA ALA A 113 2.89 4.58 16.98
C ALA A 113 3.27 5.56 18.10
N GLY A 114 2.28 6.16 18.79
CA GLY A 114 2.48 7.14 19.88
C GLY A 114 3.10 8.47 19.47
N VAL A 115 3.67 8.57 18.26
CA VAL A 115 4.33 9.77 17.70
C VAL A 115 4.01 9.84 16.20
N LEU A 116 3.63 11.04 15.73
CA LEU A 116 3.42 11.30 14.30
C LEU A 116 4.74 11.26 13.53
N ALA A 117 4.71 10.79 12.27
CA ALA A 117 5.90 10.78 11.42
C ALA A 117 6.45 12.20 11.22
N PRO A 118 7.78 12.39 11.17
CA PRO A 118 8.38 13.70 10.92
C PRO A 118 7.89 14.32 9.60
N LYS A 119 7.75 15.65 9.56
CA LYS A 119 7.25 16.39 8.38
C LYS A 119 8.03 16.14 7.09
N SER A 120 9.32 15.84 7.22
CA SER A 120 10.23 15.54 6.10
C SER A 120 10.23 14.08 5.66
N LYS A 121 9.51 13.21 6.38
CA LYS A 121 9.49 11.75 6.15
C LYS A 121 8.06 11.22 6.15
N ALA A 122 7.32 11.53 5.10
CA ALA A 122 5.98 10.96 4.88
C ALA A 122 6.00 9.43 4.71
N ASP A 123 7.16 8.84 4.38
CA ASP A 123 7.34 7.40 4.20
C ASP A 123 6.79 6.58 5.38
N PHE A 124 7.03 7.03 6.62
CA PHE A 124 6.51 6.37 7.82
C PHE A 124 4.99 6.47 7.94
N ALA A 125 4.40 7.59 7.52
CA ALA A 125 2.95 7.78 7.54
C ALA A 125 2.25 6.81 6.57
N PHE A 126 2.84 6.58 5.39
CA PHE A 126 2.34 5.58 4.44
C PHE A 126 2.44 4.15 4.97
N VAL A 127 3.53 3.80 5.66
CA VAL A 127 3.69 2.48 6.28
C VAL A 127 2.65 2.25 7.38
N LEU A 128 2.43 3.23 8.27
CA LEU A 128 1.41 3.13 9.32
C LEU A 128 -0.01 3.02 8.73
N HIS A 129 -0.28 3.79 7.67
CA HIS A 129 -1.55 3.70 6.93
C HIS A 129 -1.75 2.31 6.33
N ALA A 130 -0.74 1.74 5.68
CA ALA A 130 -0.79 0.38 5.15
C ALA A 130 -1.04 -0.65 6.26
N LEU A 131 -0.29 -0.58 7.37
CA LEU A 131 -0.44 -1.51 8.50
C LEU A 131 -1.85 -1.48 9.12
N LYS A 132 -2.51 -0.32 9.17
CA LYS A 132 -3.90 -0.23 9.69
C LYS A 132 -4.94 -0.79 8.72
N LEU A 133 -4.64 -0.86 7.42
CA LEU A 133 -5.51 -1.42 6.38
C LEU A 133 -5.32 -2.93 6.20
N SER A 134 -4.10 -3.39 6.46
CA SER A 134 -3.73 -4.80 6.54
C SER A 134 -4.16 -5.39 7.88
N PHE A 135 -5.35 -6.00 7.95
CA PHE A 135 -5.81 -6.63 9.20
C PHE A 135 -5.95 -8.14 9.02
N GLY A 136 -5.00 -8.89 9.60
CA GLY A 136 -5.08 -10.34 9.77
C GLY A 136 -3.73 -11.04 9.68
N GLN A 137 -3.59 -12.20 10.31
CA GLN A 137 -2.41 -13.10 10.18
C GLN A 137 -2.16 -13.60 8.73
N ARG A 138 -2.96 -13.14 7.77
CA ARG A 138 -2.94 -13.49 6.35
C ARG A 138 -2.45 -12.36 5.45
N SER A 139 -2.34 -11.12 5.92
CA SER A 139 -1.91 -10.04 5.02
C SER A 139 -0.39 -10.06 4.86
N CYS A 140 0.11 -10.45 3.68
CA CYS A 140 1.48 -10.12 3.31
C CYS A 140 1.51 -8.63 3.01
N CYS A 141 1.96 -7.84 3.99
CA CYS A 141 2.43 -6.49 3.72
C CYS A 141 3.72 -6.60 2.90
N ASP A 142 3.61 -6.93 1.63
CA ASP A 142 4.70 -6.79 0.66
C ASP A 142 4.83 -5.32 0.24
N CYS A 143 4.75 -4.46 1.26
CA CYS A 143 5.32 -3.14 1.22
C CYS A 143 6.81 -3.38 1.38
N LEU A 144 7.59 -3.02 0.36
CA LEU A 144 8.81 -2.22 0.50
C LEU A 144 9.51 -2.22 -0.85
N LEU A 145 9.49 -1.04 -1.47
CA LEU A 145 10.62 -0.39 -2.14
C LEU A 145 11.54 -1.35 -2.90
N SER A 146 11.64 -1.14 -4.21
CA SER A 146 12.50 -1.81 -5.21
C SER A 146 14.01 -2.02 -4.87
N GLY A 147 14.45 -1.96 -3.61
CA GLY A 147 15.81 -2.23 -3.16
C GLY A 147 16.00 -2.75 -1.72
N TYR A 148 14.97 -2.87 -0.85
CA TYR A 148 15.18 -3.24 0.58
C TYR A 148 14.55 -4.55 1.04
N PHE A 149 13.82 -5.27 0.18
CA PHE A 149 13.06 -6.45 0.62
C PHE A 149 13.91 -7.73 0.79
N LEU A 150 14.94 -7.93 -0.03
CA LEU A 150 15.80 -9.13 0.06
C LEU A 150 16.61 -9.23 1.38
N PRO A 151 17.16 -8.14 1.94
CA PRO A 151 17.95 -8.22 3.18
C PRO A 151 17.12 -8.43 4.45
N TRP A 152 15.90 -7.86 4.54
CA TRP A 152 15.12 -7.89 5.78
C TRP A 152 14.42 -9.24 6.00
N ARG A 153 13.90 -9.85 4.93
CA ARG A 153 13.30 -11.20 4.97
C ARG A 153 14.30 -12.28 5.41
N ARG A 154 15.55 -12.20 4.92
CA ARG A 154 16.63 -13.11 5.39
C ARG A 154 16.93 -12.98 6.88
N ARG A 155 16.71 -11.80 7.47
CA ARG A 155 16.98 -11.52 8.88
C ARG A 155 15.83 -11.97 9.79
N ALA A 156 14.59 -11.93 9.31
CA ALA A 156 13.43 -12.46 10.04
C ALA A 156 13.34 -14.00 9.99
N GLU A 157 13.80 -14.64 8.90
CA GLU A 157 13.80 -16.10 8.75
C GLU A 157 14.98 -16.81 9.46
N ASN A 158 16.00 -16.06 9.93
CA ASN A 158 17.15 -16.60 10.69
C ASN A 158 17.62 -15.63 11.80
N PRO A 159 16.96 -15.63 12.97
CA PRO A 159 17.36 -14.78 14.11
C PRO A 159 18.68 -15.20 14.78
N SER A 160 19.33 -16.28 14.35
CA SER A 160 20.52 -16.85 15.00
C SER A 160 21.88 -16.45 14.42
N VAL A 161 21.93 -15.55 13.43
CA VAL A 161 23.21 -15.15 12.80
C VAL A 161 23.37 -13.64 12.75
N SER A 162 23.55 -13.00 13.91
CA SER A 162 24.34 -11.76 14.00
C SER A 162 25.02 -11.68 15.36
N GLY A 163 26.07 -12.49 15.49
CA GLY A 163 26.97 -12.50 16.63
C GLY A 163 28.34 -12.97 16.18
N ARG A 164 29.04 -12.11 15.42
CA ARG A 164 30.49 -12.02 15.32
C ARG A 164 30.87 -10.78 14.54
#